data_AF-A0A7V9NLZ6-F1
#
_entry.id   AF-A0A7V9NLZ6-F1
#
_cell.length_a   1.000
_cell.length_b   1.000
_cell.length_c   1.000
_cell.angle_alpha   90.00
_cell.angle_beta   90.00
_cell.angle_gamma   90.00
#
_symmetry.space_group_name_H-M   'P 1'
#
loop_
_entity.id
_entity.type
_entity.pdbx_description
1 polymer ?
#
loop_
_entity_poly.entity_id
_entity_poly.type
_entity_poly.pdbx_seq_one_letter_code
_entity_poly.pdbx_strand_id
1 'polypeptide(L)'
;MSKIPKTKGKKIMTENNFQIDSAAVSDRGLSKKRPQNEDSFLELNERGLFAVADGVGGAQAGDVASKMAVEILSEAFVNLQKNIDAEETMKTAIERANQAIFQMAHDLPQLSTMATTVVAVHIAGNIATIGHVGDSRLYRLDVEGNLHRETQDHSMVEEEVQAGRLTAEQAAHHPNKNIISRALGADYAVEVDMKTIMFEPHTTFLVCSDGITRHLEDSEIQNLLLLNESPASICQRMKEICYERGAEDNLTAVIAKVTGSVSESSTDLKTDSQADFEESTVTTAHPIDTDNSLANEGFENSGEIPTQNLQVPISKTVDLSEAKIVVESPETQENINRNQETISFEEQKKSGEKLVIHPNPPYADNLGQNTQQRSKGNVLGKILSALLFLVLGAGLGAGGYYLWLQNTKLAEVPPVPQIQAQNIPFTTFEENRRSVDKNPEQYIFTAAGKAENAEDFYLLGRAYLLTGKTSEALVAFKEAKNRLAQTSEVNNAVLANEIAMSMAIINNPTAQKEFDLNKANAYTQTDGNMQSNSNVPVSNTLQMSNQQF
;
A
#
# COMPACT_ATOMS: atom_id res chain seq x y z
N MET A 1 -41.64 18.95 13.49
CA MET A 1 -41.09 19.32 12.17
C MET A 1 -40.22 20.55 12.34
N SER A 2 -38.88 20.42 12.36
CA SER A 2 -37.95 21.46 11.86
C SER A 2 -36.49 20.98 11.93
N LYS A 3 -36.05 20.42 10.80
CA LYS A 3 -34.74 20.59 10.15
C LYS A 3 -33.44 20.47 10.97
N ILE A 4 -32.84 19.29 10.88
CA ILE A 4 -31.41 19.02 11.14
C ILE A 4 -30.61 19.46 9.90
N PRO A 5 -29.48 20.19 10.04
CA PRO A 5 -28.67 20.61 8.91
C PRO A 5 -27.88 19.42 8.33
N LYS A 6 -27.98 19.23 7.01
CA LYS A 6 -27.17 18.28 6.25
C LYS A 6 -25.72 18.79 6.23
N THR A 7 -24.79 18.01 6.78
CA THR A 7 -23.36 18.20 6.64
C THR A 7 -22.97 17.99 5.17
N LYS A 8 -22.45 19.04 4.54
CA LYS A 8 -21.94 19.00 3.16
C LYS A 8 -20.53 18.39 3.19
N GLY A 9 -20.33 17.30 2.46
CA GLY A 9 -18.99 16.80 2.14
C GLY A 9 -18.15 17.89 1.48
N LYS A 10 -16.88 18.00 1.90
CA LYS A 10 -15.95 19.01 1.43
C LYS A 10 -15.54 18.67 -0.01
N LYS A 11 -16.18 19.32 -0.97
CA LYS A 11 -15.90 19.21 -2.41
C LYS A 11 -14.70 20.11 -2.71
N ILE A 12 -13.54 19.55 -3.02
CA ILE A 12 -12.35 20.31 -3.44
C ILE A 12 -12.03 19.92 -4.88
N MET A 13 -11.87 20.93 -5.73
CA MET A 13 -11.55 20.81 -7.15
C MET A 13 -10.04 20.63 -7.29
N THR A 14 -9.58 19.50 -7.81
CA THR A 14 -8.22 19.33 -8.34
C THR A 14 -8.18 19.87 -9.78
N GLU A 15 -7.03 20.37 -10.24
CA GLU A 15 -6.83 20.91 -11.61
C GLU A 15 -6.87 19.83 -12.72
N ASN A 16 -7.51 18.70 -12.45
CA ASN A 16 -7.85 17.68 -13.42
C ASN A 16 -9.38 17.55 -13.41
N ASN A 17 -9.94 17.36 -14.60
CA ASN A 17 -11.38 17.34 -14.85
C ASN A 17 -12.07 16.07 -14.28
N PHE A 18 -11.63 15.58 -13.13
CA PHE A 18 -12.12 14.39 -12.47
C PHE A 18 -12.24 14.65 -10.98
N GLN A 19 -13.42 14.42 -10.44
CA GLN A 19 -13.65 14.49 -9.01
C GLN A 19 -13.64 13.07 -8.44
N ILE A 20 -12.78 12.82 -7.46
CA ILE A 20 -12.70 11.52 -6.80
C ILE A 20 -13.53 11.56 -5.52
N ASP A 21 -14.44 10.60 -5.38
CA ASP A 21 -15.14 10.29 -4.12
C ASP A 21 -14.60 8.96 -3.61
N SER A 22 -14.10 8.92 -2.38
CA SER A 22 -13.46 7.74 -1.82
C SER A 22 -13.90 7.46 -0.40
N ALA A 23 -13.66 6.22 0.02
CA ALA A 23 -13.71 5.85 1.42
C ALA A 23 -12.82 4.64 1.66
N ALA A 24 -12.39 4.48 2.91
CA ALA A 24 -11.67 3.31 3.36
C ALA A 24 -12.38 2.63 4.54
N VAL A 25 -12.14 1.33 4.68
CA VAL A 25 -12.40 0.57 5.89
C VAL A 25 -11.17 -0.27 6.21
N SER A 26 -10.78 -0.32 7.47
CA SER A 26 -9.76 -1.23 7.97
C SER A 26 -10.20 -1.74 9.34
N ASP A 27 -10.09 -3.04 9.56
CA ASP A 27 -10.41 -3.67 10.84
C ASP A 27 -9.48 -4.85 11.12
N ARG A 28 -9.21 -5.08 12.41
CA ARG A 28 -8.46 -6.24 12.92
C ARG A 28 -9.13 -7.58 12.54
N GLY A 29 -10.46 -7.58 12.36
CA GLY A 29 -11.24 -8.80 12.15
C GLY A 29 -11.55 -9.53 13.47
N LEU A 30 -11.88 -10.82 13.40
CA LEU A 30 -12.34 -11.61 14.54
C LEU A 30 -11.31 -12.65 15.02
N SER A 31 -10.30 -12.94 14.21
CA SER A 31 -9.29 -13.96 14.50
C SER A 31 -8.53 -13.71 15.80
N LYS A 32 -8.44 -14.73 16.66
CA LYS A 32 -7.61 -14.69 17.87
C LYS A 32 -6.10 -14.75 17.57
N LYS A 33 -5.73 -15.22 16.37
CA LYS A 33 -4.33 -15.32 15.93
C LYS A 33 -3.75 -13.96 15.52
N ARG A 34 -4.61 -12.98 15.25
CA ARG A 34 -4.27 -11.61 14.86
C ARG A 34 -4.66 -10.64 15.98
N PRO A 35 -3.86 -10.50 17.05
CA PRO A 35 -4.22 -9.65 18.20
C PRO A 35 -4.23 -8.15 17.86
N GLN A 36 -3.60 -7.76 16.75
CA GLN A 36 -3.49 -6.39 16.26
C GLN A 36 -3.88 -6.33 14.78
N ASN A 37 -4.17 -5.12 14.30
CA ASN A 37 -4.33 -4.86 12.88
C ASN A 37 -2.96 -4.47 12.33
N GLU A 38 -2.41 -5.32 11.47
CA GLU A 38 -1.11 -5.15 10.82
C GLU A 38 -1.28 -4.48 9.44
N ASP A 39 -2.52 -4.29 8.97
CA ASP A 39 -2.82 -3.55 7.75
C ASP A 39 -2.70 -2.04 7.95
N SER A 40 -2.18 -1.36 6.94
CA SER A 40 -2.20 0.09 6.79
C SER A 40 -2.78 0.48 5.42
N PHE A 41 -3.33 1.68 5.33
CA PHE A 41 -3.86 2.21 4.08
C PHE A 41 -3.56 3.69 3.92
N LEU A 42 -3.66 4.17 2.68
CA LEU A 42 -3.55 5.57 2.31
C LEU A 42 -4.77 5.98 1.50
N GLU A 43 -5.39 7.10 1.90
CA GLU A 43 -6.51 7.73 1.20
C GLU A 43 -6.21 9.23 1.04
N LEU A 44 -5.51 9.60 -0.04
CA LEU A 44 -5.02 10.95 -0.26
C LEU A 44 -5.70 11.58 -1.49
N ASN A 45 -7.00 11.88 -1.33
CA ASN A 45 -7.86 12.44 -2.40
C ASN A 45 -7.27 13.66 -3.12
N GLU A 46 -6.66 14.58 -2.38
CA GLU A 46 -6.09 15.81 -2.94
C GLU A 46 -4.89 15.56 -3.87
N ARG A 47 -4.30 14.36 -3.78
CA ARG A 47 -3.21 13.89 -4.63
C ARG A 47 -3.61 12.70 -5.52
N GLY A 48 -4.86 12.25 -5.45
CA GLY A 48 -5.34 11.08 -6.19
C GLY A 48 -4.59 9.79 -5.86
N LEU A 49 -3.96 9.68 -4.69
CA LEU A 49 -3.19 8.49 -4.30
C LEU A 49 -3.96 7.64 -3.29
N PHE A 50 -4.06 6.34 -3.58
CA PHE A 50 -4.71 5.35 -2.73
C PHE A 50 -3.82 4.13 -2.60
N ALA A 51 -3.67 3.56 -1.41
CA ALA A 51 -2.83 2.39 -1.20
C ALA A 51 -3.33 1.51 -0.05
N VAL A 52 -2.96 0.24 -0.09
CA VAL A 52 -3.08 -0.73 1.02
C VAL A 52 -1.76 -1.46 1.17
N ALA A 53 -1.34 -1.68 2.42
CA ALA A 53 -0.18 -2.46 2.79
C ALA A 53 -0.59 -3.45 3.89
N ASP A 54 -0.44 -4.75 3.63
CA ASP A 54 -0.73 -5.84 4.58
C ASP A 54 0.59 -6.23 5.28
N GLY A 55 0.65 -6.03 6.60
CA GLY A 55 1.83 -6.30 7.41
C GLY A 55 2.03 -7.79 7.69
N VAL A 56 3.24 -8.29 7.44
CA VAL A 56 3.63 -9.67 7.74
C VAL A 56 4.84 -9.68 8.68
N GLY A 57 4.91 -10.68 9.58
CA GLY A 57 6.00 -10.77 10.56
C GLY A 57 5.55 -10.83 12.01
N GLY A 58 4.25 -10.71 12.27
CA GLY A 58 3.61 -10.82 13.57
C GLY A 58 3.43 -9.48 14.27
N ALA A 59 2.21 -9.21 14.76
CA ALA A 59 1.77 -8.06 15.52
C ALA A 59 2.62 -6.78 15.34
N GLN A 60 3.62 -6.55 16.20
CA GLN A 60 4.39 -5.30 16.20
C GLN A 60 5.28 -5.13 14.96
N ALA A 61 5.79 -6.21 14.37
CA ALA A 61 6.68 -6.15 13.22
C ALA A 61 5.90 -5.78 11.94
N GLY A 62 4.79 -6.47 11.69
CA GLY A 62 3.94 -6.20 10.52
C GLY A 62 3.33 -4.80 10.52
N ASP A 63 2.80 -4.36 11.66
CA ASP A 63 2.22 -3.01 11.83
C ASP A 63 3.23 -1.89 11.53
N VAL A 64 4.48 -2.03 11.97
CA VAL A 64 5.53 -1.05 11.69
C VAL A 64 5.88 -1.03 10.20
N ALA A 65 6.06 -2.20 9.58
CA ALA A 65 6.40 -2.29 8.16
C ALA A 65 5.31 -1.68 7.26
N SER A 66 4.03 -2.02 7.49
CA SER A 66 2.92 -1.52 6.66
C SER A 66 2.74 0.00 6.79
N LYS A 67 2.88 0.54 8.00
CA LYS A 67 2.87 2.00 8.25
C LYS A 67 3.99 2.72 7.52
N MET A 68 5.23 2.21 7.64
CA MET A 68 6.38 2.78 6.94
C MET A 68 6.17 2.83 5.42
N ALA A 69 5.60 1.76 4.83
CA ALA A 69 5.34 1.71 3.40
C ALA A 69 4.35 2.81 2.95
N VAL A 70 3.23 2.97 3.64
CA VAL A 70 2.23 3.99 3.28
C VAL A 70 2.70 5.42 3.58
N GLU A 71 3.50 5.62 4.63
CA GLU A 71 4.06 6.93 4.98
C GLU A 71 5.06 7.41 3.93
N ILE A 72 5.99 6.54 3.50
CA ILE A 72 6.98 6.85 2.47
C ILE A 72 6.29 7.14 1.12
N LEU A 73 5.27 6.35 0.76
CA LEU A 73 4.45 6.62 -0.42
C LEU A 73 3.73 7.97 -0.33
N SER A 74 3.13 8.27 0.81
CA SER A 74 2.45 9.54 1.05
C SER A 74 3.41 10.73 0.88
N GLU A 75 4.59 10.67 1.50
CA GLU A 75 5.60 11.73 1.41
C GLU A 75 6.05 11.97 -0.04
N ALA A 76 6.28 10.91 -0.80
CA ALA A 76 6.68 11.01 -2.20
C ALA A 76 5.64 11.76 -3.06
N PHE A 77 4.35 11.50 -2.86
CA PHE A 77 3.27 12.11 -3.63
C PHE A 77 2.78 13.46 -3.10
N VAL A 78 2.93 13.74 -1.80
CA VAL A 78 2.71 15.08 -1.25
C VAL A 78 3.66 16.08 -1.89
N ASN A 79 4.91 15.66 -2.11
CA ASN A 79 5.99 16.45 -2.70
C ASN A 79 6.12 16.32 -4.23
N LEU A 80 5.23 15.55 -4.88
CA LEU A 80 5.27 15.35 -6.33
C LEU A 80 5.08 16.67 -7.06
N GLN A 81 6.09 17.05 -7.85
CA GLN A 81 6.03 18.24 -8.69
C GLN A 81 5.36 17.91 -10.03
N LYS A 82 4.70 18.89 -10.64
CA LYS A 82 3.89 18.72 -11.87
C LYS A 82 4.62 18.11 -13.08
N ASN A 83 5.95 18.14 -13.11
CA ASN A 83 6.77 17.67 -14.24
C ASN A 83 7.50 16.34 -13.96
N ILE A 84 7.29 15.73 -12.79
CA ILE A 84 7.94 14.48 -12.42
C ILE A 84 7.02 13.33 -12.83
N ASP A 85 7.61 12.28 -13.40
CA ASP A 85 6.90 11.07 -13.79
C ASP A 85 6.33 10.35 -12.55
N ALA A 86 5.01 10.12 -12.55
CA ALA A 86 4.32 9.42 -11.48
C ALA A 86 4.74 7.94 -11.41
N GLU A 87 5.09 7.33 -12.54
CA GLU A 87 5.54 5.93 -12.59
C GLU A 87 6.91 5.78 -11.92
N GLU A 88 7.87 6.62 -12.30
CA GLU A 88 9.19 6.68 -11.65
C GLU A 88 9.09 7.04 -10.16
N THR A 89 8.21 7.97 -9.79
CA THR A 89 7.97 8.35 -8.39
C THR A 89 7.41 7.19 -7.58
N MET A 90 6.38 6.52 -8.09
CA MET A 90 5.77 5.36 -7.43
C MET A 90 6.79 4.26 -7.22
N LYS A 91 7.53 3.89 -8.28
CA LYS A 91 8.55 2.85 -8.22
C LYS A 91 9.64 3.19 -7.21
N THR A 92 10.21 4.40 -7.30
CA THR A 92 11.27 4.86 -6.40
C THR A 92 10.79 4.90 -4.94
N ALA A 93 9.54 5.32 -4.70
CA ALA A 93 8.98 5.35 -3.36
C ALA A 93 8.81 3.94 -2.77
N ILE A 94 8.33 2.98 -3.56
CA ILE A 94 8.20 1.56 -3.13
C ILE A 94 9.59 0.95 -2.88
N GLU A 95 10.57 1.19 -3.75
CA GLU A 95 11.95 0.72 -3.56
C GLU A 95 12.60 1.34 -2.31
N ARG A 96 12.36 2.63 -2.04
CA ARG A 96 12.80 3.29 -0.80
C ARG A 96 12.13 2.72 0.44
N ALA A 97 10.83 2.43 0.36
CA ALA A 97 10.11 1.75 1.43
C ALA A 97 10.73 0.37 1.72
N ASN A 98 11.03 -0.42 0.68
CA ASN A 98 11.72 -1.68 0.83
C ASN A 98 13.06 -1.53 1.58
N GLN A 99 13.91 -0.59 1.14
CA GLN A 99 15.22 -0.36 1.76
C GLN A 99 15.10 0.08 3.21
N ALA A 100 14.17 0.99 3.53
CA ALA A 100 13.95 1.47 4.88
C ALA A 100 13.47 0.34 5.81
N ILE A 101 12.53 -0.49 5.34
CA ILE A 101 12.01 -1.63 6.09
C ILE A 101 13.13 -2.68 6.26
N PHE A 102 13.83 -3.05 5.19
CA PHE A 102 14.93 -4.02 5.26
C PHE A 102 16.03 -3.58 6.25
N GLN A 103 16.43 -2.31 6.18
CA GLN A 103 17.46 -1.76 7.07
C GLN A 103 17.03 -1.79 8.53
N MET A 104 15.80 -1.37 8.83
CA MET A 104 15.30 -1.38 10.21
C MET A 104 15.11 -2.81 10.75
N ALA A 105 14.74 -3.77 9.89
CA ALA A 105 14.63 -5.19 10.26
C ALA A 105 16.01 -5.75 10.64
N HIS A 106 17.05 -5.32 9.94
CA HIS A 106 18.44 -5.68 10.23
C HIS A 106 18.96 -5.03 11.52
N ASP A 107 18.66 -3.75 11.74
CA ASP A 107 19.20 -2.98 12.86
C ASP A 107 18.51 -3.28 14.20
N LEU A 108 17.24 -3.69 14.16
CA LEU A 108 16.41 -3.93 15.35
C LEU A 108 16.02 -5.40 15.45
N PRO A 109 16.69 -6.22 16.30
CA PRO A 109 16.41 -7.65 16.41
C PRO A 109 14.94 -8.01 16.67
N GLN A 110 14.22 -7.16 17.41
CA GLN A 110 12.79 -7.33 17.70
C GLN A 110 11.86 -7.12 16.50
N LEU A 111 12.35 -6.52 15.42
CA LEU A 111 11.63 -6.31 14.15
C LEU A 111 12.25 -7.12 13.00
N SER A 112 13.10 -8.10 13.31
CA SER A 112 13.84 -8.88 12.30
C SER A 112 12.96 -9.65 11.31
N THR A 113 11.69 -9.85 11.62
CA THR A 113 10.70 -10.51 10.76
C THR A 113 9.78 -9.54 10.04
N MET A 114 9.98 -8.22 10.18
CA MET A 114 9.07 -7.24 9.61
C MET A 114 9.14 -7.22 8.08
N ALA A 115 7.98 -7.35 7.47
CA ALA A 115 7.80 -7.18 6.04
C ALA A 115 6.35 -6.75 5.79
N THR A 116 6.05 -6.29 4.58
CA THR A 116 4.68 -5.93 4.23
C THR A 116 4.46 -6.05 2.73
N THR A 117 3.22 -6.29 2.33
CA THR A 117 2.81 -6.08 0.94
C THR A 117 2.58 -4.58 0.68
N VAL A 118 2.47 -4.19 -0.58
CA VAL A 118 1.95 -2.89 -0.95
C VAL A 118 1.23 -2.97 -2.29
N VAL A 119 0.08 -2.32 -2.38
CA VAL A 119 -0.59 -2.04 -3.64
C VAL A 119 -1.03 -0.59 -3.61
N ALA A 120 -0.71 0.16 -4.66
CA ALA A 120 -0.99 1.58 -4.74
C ALA A 120 -1.48 1.97 -6.13
N VAL A 121 -2.34 2.98 -6.18
CA VAL A 121 -2.77 3.64 -7.42
C VAL A 121 -2.75 5.15 -7.26
N HIS A 122 -2.12 5.81 -8.22
CA HIS A 122 -2.16 7.24 -8.39
C HIS A 122 -3.04 7.59 -9.61
N ILE A 123 -4.03 8.45 -9.39
CA ILE A 123 -5.03 8.87 -10.37
C ILE A 123 -4.78 10.34 -10.71
N ALA A 124 -4.34 10.60 -11.94
CA ALA A 124 -4.15 11.95 -12.46
C ALA A 124 -4.78 12.07 -13.85
N GLY A 125 -5.79 12.93 -13.97
CA GLY A 125 -6.56 13.02 -15.21
C GLY A 125 -7.28 11.69 -15.46
N ASN A 126 -7.15 11.17 -16.67
CA ASN A 126 -7.67 9.87 -17.10
C ASN A 126 -6.61 8.75 -17.05
N ILE A 127 -5.51 8.96 -16.31
CA ILE A 127 -4.40 8.01 -16.19
C ILE A 127 -4.35 7.50 -14.75
N ALA A 128 -4.28 6.17 -14.60
CA ALA A 128 -4.03 5.49 -13.34
C ALA A 128 -2.68 4.76 -13.41
N THR A 129 -1.77 5.11 -12.51
CA THR A 129 -0.45 4.49 -12.36
C THR A 129 -0.47 3.59 -11.12
N ILE A 130 -0.23 2.30 -11.33
CA ILE A 130 -0.34 1.24 -10.32
C ILE A 130 1.06 0.71 -10.01
N GLY A 131 1.37 0.57 -8.73
CA GLY A 131 2.56 -0.10 -8.22
C GLY A 131 2.19 -1.18 -7.22
N HIS A 132 2.78 -2.36 -7.33
CA HIS A 132 2.38 -3.53 -6.54
C HIS A 132 3.55 -4.45 -6.15
N VAL A 133 3.54 -4.91 -4.89
CA VAL A 133 4.38 -5.98 -4.34
C VAL A 133 3.56 -6.78 -3.32
N GLY A 134 3.29 -8.06 -3.58
CA GLY A 134 2.66 -8.96 -2.61
C GLY A 134 1.39 -9.60 -3.18
N ASP A 135 0.42 -9.88 -2.32
CA ASP A 135 -0.87 -10.48 -2.69
C ASP A 135 -2.07 -9.60 -2.31
N SER A 136 -1.82 -8.36 -1.89
CA SER A 136 -2.86 -7.32 -1.85
C SER A 136 -3.23 -6.91 -3.28
N ARG A 137 -4.51 -6.63 -3.52
CA ARG A 137 -5.04 -6.53 -4.89
C ARG A 137 -5.58 -5.16 -5.24
N LEU A 138 -5.48 -4.85 -6.53
CA LEU A 138 -6.21 -3.74 -7.13
C LEU A 138 -7.20 -4.26 -8.18
N TYR A 139 -8.44 -3.79 -8.06
CA TYR A 139 -9.50 -4.01 -9.03
C TYR A 139 -9.98 -2.69 -9.61
N ARG A 140 -10.38 -2.73 -10.89
CA ARG A 140 -11.02 -1.63 -11.60
C ARG A 140 -12.36 -2.10 -12.14
N LEU A 141 -13.44 -1.41 -11.77
CA LEU A 141 -14.75 -1.54 -12.40
C LEU A 141 -14.88 -0.48 -13.49
N ASP A 142 -14.99 -0.92 -14.75
CA ASP A 142 -15.21 -0.02 -15.88
C ASP A 142 -16.66 0.50 -15.94
N VAL A 143 -16.93 1.38 -16.90
CA VAL A 143 -18.24 2.03 -17.05
C VAL A 143 -19.30 1.07 -17.59
N GLU A 144 -18.89 0.01 -18.28
CA GLU A 144 -19.73 -1.09 -18.73
C GLU A 144 -20.09 -2.07 -17.60
N GLY A 145 -19.42 -1.95 -16.44
CA GLY A 145 -19.65 -2.76 -15.26
C GLY A 145 -18.83 -4.04 -15.20
N ASN A 146 -17.78 -4.19 -16.02
CA ASN A 146 -16.86 -5.31 -15.94
C ASN A 146 -15.79 -5.06 -14.87
N LEU A 147 -15.52 -6.08 -14.06
CA LEU A 147 -14.46 -6.06 -13.07
C LEU A 147 -13.16 -6.56 -13.70
N HIS A 148 -12.12 -5.74 -13.62
CA HIS A 148 -10.77 -6.07 -14.04
C HIS A 148 -9.89 -6.16 -12.81
N ARG A 149 -9.25 -7.30 -12.59
CA ARG A 149 -8.17 -7.41 -11.62
C ARG A 149 -6.89 -6.89 -12.27
N GLU A 150 -6.35 -5.80 -11.76
CA GLU A 150 -5.23 -5.09 -12.40
C GLU A 150 -3.86 -5.60 -11.93
N THR A 151 -3.81 -6.23 -10.75
CA THR A 151 -2.59 -6.82 -10.16
C THR A 151 -2.64 -8.34 -10.16
N GLN A 152 -1.47 -8.96 -10.22
CA GLN A 152 -1.29 -10.41 -10.10
C GLN A 152 -0.61 -10.71 -8.76
N ASP A 153 -1.10 -11.68 -7.99
CA ASP A 153 -0.51 -11.97 -6.67
C ASP A 153 0.91 -12.51 -6.83
N HIS A 154 1.85 -11.94 -6.09
CA HIS A 154 3.17 -12.50 -5.86
C HIS A 154 3.07 -13.57 -4.77
N SER A 155 2.38 -14.67 -5.07
CA SER A 155 2.32 -15.86 -4.22
C SER A 155 3.08 -17.02 -4.86
N MET A 156 3.62 -17.92 -4.04
CA MET A 156 4.36 -19.08 -4.54
C MET A 156 3.53 -19.91 -5.52
N VAL A 157 2.22 -20.07 -5.28
CA VAL A 157 1.34 -20.83 -6.17
C VAL A 157 1.11 -20.13 -7.50
N GLU A 158 1.06 -18.80 -7.51
CA GLU A 158 0.88 -18.03 -8.73
C GLU A 158 2.14 -18.06 -9.61
N GLU A 159 3.32 -17.99 -9.00
CA GLU A 159 4.59 -18.18 -9.70
C GLU A 159 4.71 -19.58 -10.32
N GLU A 160 4.22 -20.62 -9.62
CA GLU A 160 4.17 -21.98 -10.15
C GLU A 160 3.18 -22.11 -11.33
N VAL A 161 2.06 -21.39 -11.30
CA VAL A 161 1.11 -21.31 -12.44
C VAL A 161 1.77 -20.63 -13.63
N GLN A 162 2.42 -19.49 -13.40
CA GLN A 162 3.12 -18.75 -14.44
C GLN A 162 4.24 -19.56 -15.09
N ALA A 163 4.93 -20.37 -14.30
CA ALA A 163 5.95 -21.29 -14.79
C ALA A 163 5.38 -22.56 -15.46
N GLY A 164 4.05 -22.69 -15.57
CA GLY A 164 3.36 -23.82 -16.18
C GLY A 164 3.44 -25.12 -15.37
N ARG A 165 3.81 -25.04 -14.08
CA ARG A 165 3.92 -26.20 -13.17
C ARG A 165 2.61 -26.50 -12.46
N LEU A 166 1.74 -25.51 -12.29
CA LEU A 166 0.37 -25.66 -11.78
C LEU A 166 -0.66 -25.08 -12.75
N THR A 167 -1.90 -25.57 -12.70
CA THR A 167 -3.05 -24.88 -13.29
C THR A 167 -3.67 -23.90 -12.29
N ALA A 168 -4.42 -22.91 -12.77
CA ALA A 168 -5.12 -21.94 -11.92
C ALA A 168 -6.06 -22.64 -10.91
N GLU A 169 -6.75 -23.71 -11.33
CA GLU A 169 -7.64 -24.48 -10.46
C GLU A 169 -6.87 -25.22 -9.36
N GLN A 170 -5.66 -25.71 -9.67
CA GLN A 170 -4.80 -26.36 -8.70
C GLN A 170 -4.26 -25.35 -7.68
N ALA A 171 -3.82 -24.17 -8.14
CA ALA A 171 -3.33 -23.10 -7.28
C ALA A 171 -4.40 -22.63 -6.27
N ALA A 172 -5.65 -22.46 -6.71
CA ALA A 172 -6.76 -22.01 -5.85
C ALA A 172 -7.04 -22.93 -4.64
N HIS A 173 -6.73 -24.23 -4.77
CA HIS A 173 -6.93 -25.25 -3.74
C HIS A 173 -5.62 -25.70 -3.08
N HIS A 174 -4.49 -25.09 -3.44
CA HIS A 174 -3.19 -25.50 -2.94
C HIS A 174 -3.02 -25.11 -1.46
N PRO A 175 -2.46 -25.99 -0.60
CA PRO A 175 -2.31 -25.70 0.83
C PRO A 175 -1.42 -24.48 1.12
N ASN A 176 -0.50 -24.17 0.20
CA ASN A 176 0.44 -23.05 0.32
C ASN A 176 0.03 -21.81 -0.47
N LYS A 177 -1.26 -21.67 -0.84
CA LYS A 177 -1.73 -20.54 -1.65
C LYS A 177 -1.55 -19.16 -1.00
N ASN A 178 -1.40 -19.13 0.33
CA ASN A 178 -1.18 -17.91 1.11
C ASN A 178 0.32 -17.63 1.36
N ILE A 179 1.23 -18.39 0.75
CA ILE A 179 2.67 -18.12 0.90
C ILE A 179 3.05 -17.03 -0.08
N ILE A 180 3.29 -15.83 0.46
CA ILE A 180 3.79 -14.67 -0.29
C ILE A 180 5.22 -14.97 -0.74
N SER A 181 5.47 -14.77 -2.03
CA SER A 181 6.79 -14.93 -2.68
C SER A 181 7.59 -13.63 -2.71
N ARG A 182 6.91 -12.47 -2.67
CA ARG A 182 7.54 -11.15 -2.71
C ARG A 182 6.86 -10.19 -1.72
N ALA A 183 7.65 -9.58 -0.84
CA ALA A 183 7.18 -8.58 0.12
C ALA A 183 8.26 -7.52 0.32
N LEU A 184 7.86 -6.31 0.72
CA LEU A 184 8.79 -5.26 1.11
C LEU A 184 9.49 -5.63 2.41
N GLY A 185 10.79 -5.38 2.50
CA GLY A 185 11.62 -5.63 3.67
C GLY A 185 12.11 -7.07 3.83
N ALA A 186 11.59 -8.01 3.03
CA ALA A 186 12.03 -9.41 3.06
C ALA A 186 13.44 -9.58 2.47
N ASP A 187 13.73 -8.86 1.39
CA ASP A 187 15.01 -8.86 0.69
C ASP A 187 15.55 -7.43 0.54
N TYR A 188 16.87 -7.31 0.36
CA TYR A 188 17.54 -6.02 0.21
C TYR A 188 17.02 -5.21 -1.00
N ALA A 189 16.70 -5.90 -2.09
CA ALA A 189 16.10 -5.34 -3.28
C ALA A 189 14.76 -6.02 -3.55
N VAL A 190 13.83 -5.28 -4.13
CA VAL A 190 12.51 -5.79 -4.51
C VAL A 190 12.21 -5.42 -5.95
N GLU A 191 11.60 -6.36 -6.68
CA GLU A 191 11.04 -6.08 -8.00
C GLU A 191 9.62 -5.53 -7.84
N VAL A 192 9.40 -4.31 -8.31
CA VAL A 192 8.09 -3.64 -8.24
C VAL A 192 7.36 -3.84 -9.57
N ASP A 193 6.16 -4.41 -9.50
CA ASP A 193 5.30 -4.54 -10.67
C ASP A 193 4.59 -3.20 -10.90
N MET A 194 4.89 -2.57 -12.05
CA MET A 194 4.32 -1.28 -12.46
C MET A 194 3.34 -1.49 -13.61
N LYS A 195 2.22 -0.78 -13.56
CA LYS A 195 1.21 -0.78 -14.62
C LYS A 195 0.56 0.59 -14.75
N THR A 196 0.60 1.17 -15.95
CA THR A 196 -0.08 2.43 -16.24
C THR A 196 -1.22 2.17 -17.23
N ILE A 197 -2.42 2.62 -16.87
CA ILE A 197 -3.63 2.44 -17.68
C ILE A 197 -4.37 3.76 -17.89
N MET A 198 -5.04 3.88 -19.03
CA MET A 198 -6.06 4.91 -19.23
C MET A 198 -7.41 4.39 -18.76
N PHE A 199 -8.27 5.27 -18.25
CA PHE A 199 -9.61 4.91 -17.81
C PHE A 199 -10.65 5.98 -18.17
N GLU A 200 -11.91 5.59 -18.18
CA GLU A 200 -13.03 6.47 -18.51
C GLU A 200 -13.66 7.11 -17.26
N PRO A 201 -14.26 8.31 -17.35
CA PRO A 201 -15.06 8.87 -16.26
C PRO A 201 -16.08 7.86 -15.72
N HIS A 202 -16.36 7.88 -14.42
CA HIS A 202 -17.22 6.89 -13.73
C HIS A 202 -16.60 5.52 -13.46
N THR A 203 -15.31 5.34 -13.77
CA THR A 203 -14.52 4.19 -13.31
C THR A 203 -14.41 4.17 -11.78
N THR A 204 -14.50 2.97 -11.19
CA THR A 204 -14.29 2.76 -9.76
C THR A 204 -13.07 1.87 -9.54
N PHE A 205 -12.18 2.28 -8.64
CA PHE A 205 -11.03 1.49 -8.20
C PHE A 205 -11.27 0.94 -6.80
N LEU A 206 -10.92 -0.32 -6.57
CA LEU A 206 -10.86 -0.96 -5.26
C LEU A 206 -9.42 -1.41 -5.03
N VAL A 207 -8.84 -0.96 -3.92
CA VAL A 207 -7.54 -1.40 -3.43
C VAL A 207 -7.79 -2.14 -2.12
N CYS A 208 -7.36 -3.39 -1.98
CA CYS A 208 -7.67 -4.19 -0.80
C CYS A 208 -6.58 -5.18 -0.39
N SER A 209 -6.55 -5.52 0.90
CA SER A 209 -5.75 -6.62 1.43
C SER A 209 -6.41 -7.97 1.16
N ASP A 210 -5.66 -9.06 1.39
CA ASP A 210 -6.16 -10.41 1.18
C ASP A 210 -7.35 -10.74 2.10
N GLY A 211 -7.47 -10.07 3.24
CA GLY A 211 -8.59 -10.23 4.18
C GLY A 211 -9.96 -9.98 3.56
N ILE A 212 -10.04 -9.14 2.53
CA ILE A 212 -11.26 -8.94 1.74
C ILE A 212 -11.47 -10.11 0.79
N THR A 213 -10.46 -10.44 -0.01
CA THR A 213 -10.58 -11.40 -1.12
C THR A 213 -10.60 -12.87 -0.67
N ARG A 214 -10.21 -13.13 0.58
CA ARG A 214 -10.43 -14.41 1.28
C ARG A 214 -11.91 -14.68 1.56
N HIS A 215 -12.69 -13.62 1.80
CA HIS A 215 -14.08 -13.73 2.21
C HIS A 215 -15.05 -13.32 1.11
N LEU A 216 -14.63 -12.54 0.12
CA LEU A 216 -15.45 -12.15 -1.03
C LEU A 216 -14.81 -12.62 -2.33
N GLU A 217 -15.59 -13.34 -3.13
CA GLU A 217 -15.19 -13.72 -4.48
C GLU A 217 -15.27 -12.51 -5.43
N ASP A 218 -14.51 -12.55 -6.53
CA ASP A 218 -14.48 -11.47 -7.53
C ASP A 218 -15.89 -11.12 -8.07
N SER A 219 -16.77 -12.12 -8.23
CA SER A 219 -18.15 -11.89 -8.66
C SER A 219 -18.98 -11.11 -7.63
N GLU A 220 -18.72 -11.29 -6.35
CA GLU A 220 -19.38 -10.57 -5.26
C GLU A 220 -18.83 -9.15 -5.13
N ILE A 221 -17.51 -8.99 -5.29
CA ILE A 221 -16.85 -7.68 -5.38
C ILE A 221 -17.47 -6.88 -6.53
N GLN A 222 -17.61 -7.47 -7.71
CA GLN A 222 -18.23 -6.82 -8.86
C GLN A 222 -19.66 -6.38 -8.53
N ASN A 223 -20.48 -7.27 -7.96
CA ASN A 223 -21.86 -6.95 -7.59
C ASN A 223 -21.96 -5.81 -6.57
N LEU A 224 -21.04 -5.76 -5.59
CA LEU A 224 -20.99 -4.69 -4.60
C LEU A 224 -20.58 -3.35 -5.20
N LEU A 225 -19.58 -3.34 -6.10
CA LEU A 225 -19.12 -2.12 -6.77
C LEU A 225 -20.14 -1.59 -7.79
N LEU A 226 -20.99 -2.46 -8.34
CA LEU A 226 -22.11 -2.08 -9.22
C LEU A 226 -23.27 -1.40 -8.47
N LEU A 227 -23.32 -1.48 -7.14
CA LEU A 227 -24.35 -0.80 -6.36
C LEU A 227 -24.20 0.72 -6.52
N ASN A 228 -25.32 1.41 -6.75
CA ASN A 228 -25.35 2.87 -6.78
C ASN A 228 -25.34 3.47 -5.36
N GLU A 229 -24.36 3.07 -4.57
CA GLU A 229 -24.13 3.51 -3.20
C GLU A 229 -22.84 4.34 -3.10
N SER A 230 -22.63 5.00 -1.96
CA SER A 230 -21.37 5.71 -1.71
C SER A 230 -20.23 4.73 -1.46
N PRO A 231 -18.97 5.11 -1.74
CA PRO A 231 -17.81 4.29 -1.40
C PRO A 231 -17.81 3.81 0.06
N ALA A 232 -18.22 4.68 0.99
CA ALA A 232 -18.30 4.35 2.42
C ALA A 232 -19.34 3.26 2.73
N SER A 233 -20.51 3.31 2.09
CA SER A 233 -21.53 2.26 2.24
C SER A 233 -21.06 0.92 1.69
N ILE A 234 -20.38 0.93 0.54
CA ILE A 234 -19.82 -0.29 -0.06
C ILE A 234 -18.73 -0.89 0.85
N CYS A 235 -17.81 -0.06 1.36
CA CYS A 235 -16.78 -0.48 2.32
C CYS A 235 -17.41 -1.13 3.57
N GLN A 236 -18.44 -0.51 4.13
CA GLN A 236 -19.14 -1.04 5.30
C GLN A 236 -19.81 -2.39 5.00
N ARG A 237 -20.44 -2.55 3.82
CA ARG A 237 -21.00 -3.84 3.39
C ARG A 237 -19.93 -4.93 3.21
N MET A 238 -18.79 -4.60 2.61
CA MET A 238 -17.66 -5.54 2.48
C MET A 238 -17.22 -6.03 3.86
N LYS A 239 -17.05 -5.11 4.81
CA LYS A 239 -16.72 -5.46 6.20
C LYS A 239 -17.77 -6.36 6.84
N GLU A 240 -19.05 -6.03 6.71
CA GLU A 240 -20.15 -6.84 7.27
C GLU A 240 -20.13 -8.27 6.73
N ILE A 241 -19.97 -8.43 5.42
CA ILE A 241 -19.86 -9.75 4.77
C ILE A 241 -18.64 -10.51 5.28
N CYS A 242 -17.47 -9.87 5.41
CA CYS A 242 -16.29 -10.50 5.99
C CYS A 242 -16.55 -10.99 7.41
N TYR A 243 -17.21 -10.17 8.24
CA TYR A 243 -17.56 -10.52 9.62
C TYR A 243 -18.53 -11.70 9.70
N GLU A 244 -19.56 -11.71 8.86
CA GLU A 244 -20.51 -12.82 8.75
C GLU A 244 -19.83 -14.13 8.35
N ARG A 245 -18.74 -14.04 7.58
CA ARG A 245 -17.92 -15.17 7.12
C ARG A 245 -16.72 -15.47 8.02
N GLY A 246 -16.65 -14.83 9.19
CA GLY A 246 -15.69 -15.15 10.24
C GLY A 246 -14.49 -14.21 10.38
N ALA A 247 -14.23 -13.33 9.41
CA ALA A 247 -13.14 -12.34 9.40
C ALA A 247 -11.83 -12.89 10.00
N GLU A 248 -11.30 -13.93 9.35
CA GLU A 248 -10.17 -14.73 9.85
C GLU A 248 -8.80 -14.02 9.80
N ASP A 249 -8.75 -12.86 9.15
CA ASP A 249 -7.57 -11.99 9.09
C ASP A 249 -7.94 -10.51 9.27
N ASN A 250 -6.92 -9.66 9.33
CA ASN A 250 -7.08 -8.22 9.14
C ASN A 250 -7.73 -7.97 7.77
N LEU A 251 -8.59 -6.96 7.67
CA LEU A 251 -9.29 -6.66 6.43
C LEU A 251 -9.23 -5.17 6.17
N THR A 252 -8.80 -4.81 4.96
CA THR A 252 -8.67 -3.42 4.54
C THR A 252 -9.12 -3.25 3.10
N ALA A 253 -9.93 -2.23 2.85
CA ALA A 253 -10.37 -1.83 1.53
C ALA A 253 -10.39 -0.30 1.41
N VAL A 254 -9.93 0.21 0.27
CA VAL A 254 -10.03 1.60 -0.15
C VAL A 254 -10.74 1.63 -1.50
N ILE A 255 -11.87 2.32 -1.58
CA ILE A 255 -12.64 2.49 -2.81
C ILE A 255 -12.48 3.93 -3.27
N ALA A 256 -12.08 4.13 -4.52
CA ALA A 256 -12.01 5.43 -5.17
C ALA A 256 -12.89 5.45 -6.42
N LYS A 257 -13.98 6.19 -6.38
CA LYS A 257 -14.92 6.38 -7.48
C LYS A 257 -14.62 7.68 -8.19
N VAL A 258 -14.20 7.58 -9.44
CA VAL A 258 -13.89 8.76 -10.26
C VAL A 258 -15.17 9.25 -10.92
N THR A 259 -15.57 10.49 -10.68
CA THR A 259 -16.72 11.12 -11.33
C THR A 259 -16.28 12.12 -12.39
N GLY A 260 -17.06 12.25 -13.46
CA GLY A 260 -16.68 13.03 -14.64
C GLY A 260 -16.52 14.54 -14.43
N SER A 261 -15.96 15.18 -15.45
CA SER A 261 -15.57 16.57 -15.50
C SER A 261 -16.70 17.58 -15.33
N VAL A 262 -16.47 18.59 -14.49
CA VAL A 262 -17.19 19.85 -14.61
C VAL A 262 -16.67 20.55 -15.87
N SER A 263 -17.35 20.34 -17.00
CA SER A 263 -17.24 21.26 -18.13
C SER A 263 -17.64 22.66 -17.64
N GLU A 264 -16.74 23.63 -17.75
CA GLU A 264 -17.12 25.05 -17.76
C GLU A 264 -18.12 25.26 -18.91
N SER A 265 -19.40 25.45 -18.57
CA SER A 265 -20.41 26.00 -19.47
C SER A 265 -21.62 26.47 -18.66
N SER A 266 -21.49 27.66 -18.10
CA SER A 266 -22.54 28.67 -18.21
C SER A 266 -21.88 30.03 -18.18
N THR A 267 -21.38 30.45 -19.34
CA THR A 267 -21.43 31.88 -19.70
C THR A 267 -22.86 32.33 -19.49
N ASP A 268 -23.12 32.99 -18.37
CA ASP A 268 -24.24 33.89 -18.19
C ASP A 268 -24.07 35.03 -19.19
N LEU A 269 -24.49 34.80 -20.43
CA LEU A 269 -24.93 35.87 -21.30
C LEU A 269 -26.16 36.47 -20.62
N LYS A 270 -25.94 37.56 -19.88
CA LYS A 270 -26.97 38.54 -19.58
C LYS A 270 -27.53 39.04 -20.91
N THR A 271 -28.60 38.44 -21.38
CA THR A 271 -29.55 39.10 -22.28
C THR A 271 -30.32 40.10 -21.44
N ASP A 272 -29.83 41.34 -21.42
CA ASP A 272 -30.65 42.49 -21.08
C ASP A 272 -31.45 42.89 -22.33
N SER A 273 -32.73 43.10 -22.11
CA SER A 273 -33.73 43.51 -23.09
C SER A 273 -33.46 44.92 -23.64
N GLN A 274 -33.60 45.15 -24.95
CA GLN A 274 -34.62 46.05 -25.55
C GLN A 274 -34.36 46.39 -27.04
N ALA A 275 -35.46 46.26 -27.80
CA ALA A 275 -36.01 47.16 -28.83
C ALA A 275 -35.31 47.38 -30.20
N ASP A 276 -36.13 47.06 -31.22
CA ASP A 276 -36.38 47.77 -32.48
C ASP A 276 -35.26 47.93 -33.53
N PHE A 277 -35.42 47.30 -34.70
CA PHE A 277 -35.96 47.91 -35.94
C PHE A 277 -35.77 46.96 -37.15
N GLU A 278 -36.87 46.76 -37.90
CA GLU A 278 -37.03 46.68 -39.37
C GLU A 278 -35.93 46.03 -40.24
N GLU A 279 -36.27 44.93 -40.93
CA GLU A 279 -36.39 44.82 -42.42
C GLU A 279 -35.03 44.76 -43.16
N SER A 280 -34.80 44.09 -44.29
CA SER A 280 -35.59 43.37 -45.26
C SER A 280 -34.60 42.58 -46.16
N THR A 281 -35.12 41.54 -46.81
CA THR A 281 -34.81 41.05 -48.17
C THR A 281 -33.43 40.50 -48.66
N VAL A 282 -33.57 39.31 -49.29
CA VAL A 282 -33.00 38.84 -50.60
C VAL A 282 -31.65 38.08 -50.55
N THR A 283 -31.62 36.74 -50.70
CA THR A 283 -31.67 35.92 -51.96
C THR A 283 -30.38 36.13 -52.79
N THR A 284 -29.54 35.16 -53.21
CA THR A 284 -29.69 33.87 -53.92
C THR A 284 -28.26 33.26 -54.07
N ALA A 285 -28.07 31.94 -53.91
CA ALA A 285 -27.82 30.93 -54.96
C ALA A 285 -26.53 31.14 -55.82
N HIS A 286 -25.48 30.31 -55.68
CA HIS A 286 -25.23 28.96 -56.26
C HIS A 286 -24.21 29.04 -57.45
N PRO A 287 -23.62 27.92 -57.94
CA PRO A 287 -22.17 27.65 -57.96
C PRO A 287 -21.64 27.52 -59.41
N ILE A 288 -20.40 27.04 -59.62
CA ILE A 288 -20.00 26.06 -60.67
C ILE A 288 -18.47 25.86 -60.69
N ASP A 289 -18.07 24.59 -60.77
CA ASP A 289 -16.73 24.03 -61.02
C ASP A 289 -16.13 24.43 -62.37
N THR A 290 -14.80 24.32 -62.53
CA THR A 290 -14.17 23.63 -63.67
C THR A 290 -12.66 23.50 -63.53
N ASP A 291 -12.17 22.28 -63.79
CA ASP A 291 -10.79 21.90 -64.08
C ASP A 291 -10.18 22.64 -65.28
N ASN A 292 -8.86 22.87 -65.27
CA ASN A 292 -8.03 22.60 -66.45
C ASN A 292 -6.52 22.47 -66.15
N SER A 293 -5.90 21.50 -66.81
CA SER A 293 -4.46 21.21 -66.87
C SER A 293 -3.74 22.03 -67.96
N LEU A 294 -2.41 22.22 -67.87
CA LEU A 294 -1.39 21.88 -68.90
C LEU A 294 -0.01 22.57 -68.69
N ALA A 295 1.00 21.70 -68.54
CA ALA A 295 2.41 21.66 -68.99
C ALA A 295 3.21 22.88 -69.56
N ASN A 296 4.47 22.97 -69.09
CA ASN A 296 5.77 22.83 -69.80
C ASN A 296 6.76 24.02 -70.04
N GLU A 297 8.06 23.64 -69.93
CA GLU A 297 9.35 24.26 -70.34
C GLU A 297 10.02 25.30 -69.39
N GLY A 298 11.32 25.32 -69.05
CA GLY A 298 12.53 24.54 -69.38
C GLY A 298 13.83 25.38 -69.16
N PHE A 299 14.88 24.79 -68.54
CA PHE A 299 16.33 25.18 -68.53
C PHE A 299 16.78 26.50 -67.82
N GLU A 300 17.91 26.67 -67.10
CA GLU A 300 19.20 25.97 -66.91
C GLU A 300 19.97 26.60 -65.70
N ASN A 301 20.84 25.84 -64.99
CA ASN A 301 22.28 26.14 -64.72
C ASN A 301 22.87 25.77 -63.31
N SER A 302 23.90 24.90 -63.37
CA SER A 302 25.17 24.77 -62.61
C SER A 302 25.28 24.54 -61.07
N GLY A 303 25.89 23.39 -60.71
CA GLY A 303 27.09 23.36 -59.83
C GLY A 303 27.12 22.41 -58.61
N GLU A 304 27.45 21.12 -58.80
CA GLU A 304 27.83 20.16 -57.73
C GLU A 304 29.24 19.59 -57.98
N ILE A 305 30.13 19.58 -56.97
CA ILE A 305 31.33 18.71 -56.72
C ILE A 305 31.81 18.94 -55.25
N PRO A 306 32.47 18.03 -54.45
CA PRO A 306 32.56 16.55 -54.44
C PRO A 306 32.39 15.86 -53.05
N THR A 307 32.16 14.54 -53.09
CA THR A 307 32.56 13.51 -52.10
C THR A 307 33.76 12.70 -52.63
N GLN A 308 34.55 12.07 -51.74
CA GLN A 308 35.41 10.85 -51.88
C GLN A 308 36.28 10.70 -50.58
N ASN A 309 36.58 9.55 -49.95
CA ASN A 309 36.67 8.13 -50.36
C ASN A 309 36.64 7.11 -49.16
N LEU A 310 35.97 5.96 -49.41
CA LEU A 310 36.23 4.50 -49.15
C LEU A 310 36.81 4.01 -47.79
N GLN A 311 36.45 2.85 -47.20
CA GLN A 311 36.17 1.50 -47.76
C GLN A 311 35.55 0.53 -46.70
N VAL A 312 34.82 -0.50 -47.15
CA VAL A 312 34.09 -1.57 -46.41
C VAL A 312 34.80 -2.93 -46.71
N PRO A 313 34.84 -4.00 -45.84
CA PRO A 313 33.77 -5.02 -45.78
C PRO A 313 33.52 -5.78 -44.45
N ILE A 314 32.23 -5.90 -44.12
CA ILE A 314 31.40 -7.10 -43.76
C ILE A 314 32.12 -8.43 -43.41
N SER A 315 31.83 -9.03 -42.23
CA SER A 315 31.03 -10.28 -42.04
C SER A 315 31.41 -11.15 -40.81
N LYS A 316 30.36 -11.73 -40.19
CA LYS A 316 30.25 -13.05 -39.51
C LYS A 316 30.47 -13.20 -37.99
N THR A 317 29.36 -13.60 -37.36
CA THR A 317 29.18 -14.61 -36.29
C THR A 317 30.30 -15.64 -36.12
N VAL A 318 30.59 -16.06 -34.87
CA VAL A 318 30.52 -17.46 -34.36
C VAL A 318 31.01 -17.56 -32.91
N ASP A 319 30.39 -18.50 -32.20
CA ASP A 319 30.55 -18.97 -30.82
C ASP A 319 31.73 -19.95 -30.62
N LEU A 320 32.08 -20.20 -29.35
CA LEU A 320 32.86 -21.29 -28.72
C LEU A 320 34.41 -21.34 -28.78
N SER A 321 34.95 -21.30 -27.55
CA SER A 321 35.94 -22.23 -26.95
C SER A 321 37.45 -21.95 -27.02
N GLU A 322 38.05 -22.10 -25.82
CA GLU A 322 39.46 -22.39 -25.46
C GLU A 322 40.56 -21.34 -25.69
N ALA A 323 41.10 -20.79 -24.59
CA ALA A 323 42.54 -20.82 -24.30
C ALA A 323 42.88 -20.27 -22.89
N LYS A 324 43.12 -21.22 -21.97
CA LYS A 324 44.16 -21.27 -20.92
C LYS A 324 45.19 -20.12 -20.94
N ILE A 325 45.25 -19.29 -19.89
CA ILE A 325 46.51 -18.70 -19.39
C ILE A 325 46.51 -18.70 -17.85
N VAL A 326 47.57 -19.31 -17.34
CA VAL A 326 48.03 -19.44 -15.95
C VAL A 326 48.78 -18.16 -15.57
N VAL A 327 48.50 -17.55 -14.41
CA VAL A 327 49.49 -16.81 -13.61
C VAL A 327 49.17 -16.95 -12.13
N GLU A 328 50.19 -17.32 -11.39
CA GLU A 328 50.27 -17.68 -9.97
C GLU A 328 50.09 -16.48 -9.01
N SER A 329 49.51 -16.75 -7.85
CA SER A 329 49.49 -15.91 -6.65
C SER A 329 50.69 -16.21 -5.74
N PRO A 330 51.33 -15.23 -5.07
CA PRO A 330 52.35 -15.50 -4.09
C PRO A 330 51.77 -15.75 -2.70
N GLU A 331 52.32 -16.77 -2.05
CA GLU A 331 52.12 -17.16 -0.65
C GLU A 331 52.67 -16.10 0.32
N THR A 332 52.03 -15.96 1.49
CA THR A 332 52.79 -15.87 2.75
C THR A 332 52.00 -16.52 3.88
N GLN A 333 52.69 -17.43 4.56
CA GLN A 333 52.24 -18.29 5.64
C GLN A 333 52.20 -17.56 6.99
N GLU A 334 51.26 -17.91 7.85
CA GLU A 334 51.51 -17.97 9.29
C GLU A 334 50.84 -19.22 9.89
N ASN A 335 51.65 -19.99 10.62
CA ASN A 335 51.44 -21.33 11.13
C ASN A 335 51.38 -21.26 12.66
N ILE A 336 50.35 -21.80 13.33
CA ILE A 336 50.47 -22.35 14.70
C ILE A 336 49.55 -23.59 14.88
N ASN A 337 50.21 -24.77 14.92
CA ASN A 337 50.02 -26.01 15.72
C ASN A 337 48.61 -26.55 16.07
N ARG A 338 48.23 -27.74 15.58
CA ARG A 338 48.54 -29.14 16.05
C ARG A 338 47.82 -29.57 17.34
N ASN A 339 46.92 -30.54 17.22
CA ASN A 339 47.11 -31.92 17.72
C ASN A 339 46.05 -32.88 17.17
N GLN A 340 46.51 -34.00 16.60
CA GLN A 340 45.75 -35.21 16.30
C GLN A 340 45.98 -36.20 17.44
N GLU A 341 44.97 -37.00 17.80
CA GLU A 341 45.21 -38.35 18.32
C GLU A 341 44.03 -39.30 18.00
N THR A 342 44.42 -40.42 17.41
CA THR A 342 43.73 -41.65 17.03
C THR A 342 43.14 -42.41 18.21
N ILE A 343 41.93 -43.00 18.09
CA ILE A 343 41.58 -44.27 18.74
C ILE A 343 40.64 -45.12 17.85
N SER A 344 41.08 -46.35 17.61
CA SER A 344 40.39 -47.53 17.06
C SER A 344 39.43 -48.18 18.06
N PHE A 345 38.32 -48.79 17.60
CA PHE A 345 37.67 -49.89 18.35
C PHE A 345 37.05 -50.96 17.43
N GLU A 346 37.30 -52.21 17.83
CA GLU A 346 36.91 -53.49 17.22
C GLU A 346 35.45 -53.92 17.50
N GLU A 347 35.02 -54.92 16.72
CA GLU A 347 33.78 -55.68 16.75
C GLU A 347 33.40 -56.33 18.11
N GLN A 348 32.10 -56.48 18.40
CA GLN A 348 31.37 -57.77 18.28
C GLN A 348 29.90 -57.75 18.75
N LYS A 349 29.04 -58.31 17.87
CA LYS A 349 27.80 -59.12 18.07
C LYS A 349 26.62 -58.63 18.95
N LYS A 350 25.43 -58.54 18.31
CA LYS A 350 24.30 -59.49 18.52
C LYS A 350 23.18 -59.38 17.45
N SER A 351 22.70 -60.56 17.03
CA SER A 351 21.43 -60.98 16.37
C SER A 351 20.38 -59.91 16.00
N GLY A 352 19.66 -59.92 14.87
CA GLY A 352 19.44 -60.93 13.83
C GLY A 352 17.94 -61.00 13.50
N GLU A 353 17.47 -60.45 12.37
CA GLU A 353 16.33 -60.96 11.61
C GLU A 353 16.24 -60.30 10.21
N LYS A 354 15.92 -61.13 9.20
CA LYS A 354 16.01 -60.89 7.76
C LYS A 354 14.73 -60.23 7.21
N LEU A 355 14.86 -59.26 6.32
CA LEU A 355 13.82 -58.93 5.33
C LEU A 355 14.37 -59.15 3.91
N VAL A 356 13.65 -59.93 3.11
CA VAL A 356 13.96 -60.27 1.72
C VAL A 356 12.94 -59.57 0.81
N ILE A 357 13.44 -58.96 -0.25
CA ILE A 357 12.69 -58.29 -1.33
C ILE A 357 12.34 -59.33 -2.41
N HIS A 358 11.13 -59.26 -2.98
CA HIS A 358 10.79 -59.93 -4.25
C HIS A 358 10.01 -59.00 -5.21
N PRO A 359 10.17 -59.16 -6.54
CA PRO A 359 9.63 -58.27 -7.58
C PRO A 359 8.33 -58.80 -8.26
N ASN A 360 7.63 -57.91 -8.98
CA ASN A 360 6.45 -58.15 -9.84
C ASN A 360 6.65 -59.24 -10.92
N PRO A 361 5.59 -59.96 -11.38
CA PRO A 361 4.87 -59.64 -12.65
C PRO A 361 3.40 -60.23 -12.73
N PRO A 362 2.77 -60.54 -13.89
CA PRO A 362 2.29 -59.73 -15.03
C PRO A 362 0.76 -59.93 -15.35
N TYR A 363 0.32 -59.41 -16.51
CA TYR A 363 -1.06 -59.26 -17.04
C TYR A 363 -1.67 -60.52 -17.73
N ALA A 364 -3.02 -60.64 -17.65
CA ALA A 364 -4.05 -61.31 -18.49
C ALA A 364 -4.04 -62.85 -18.78
N ASP A 365 -5.19 -63.53 -18.57
CA ASP A 365 -6.19 -63.86 -19.62
C ASP A 365 -7.41 -64.71 -19.11
N ASN A 366 -8.62 -64.23 -19.45
CA ASN A 366 -9.88 -64.87 -19.88
C ASN A 366 -10.57 -66.15 -19.29
N LEU A 367 -11.91 -65.97 -19.21
CA LEU A 367 -13.07 -66.90 -19.38
C LEU A 367 -13.43 -67.98 -18.33
N GLY A 368 -14.69 -67.93 -17.86
CA GLY A 368 -15.41 -69.14 -17.39
C GLY A 368 -16.55 -68.96 -16.37
N GLN A 369 -17.75 -68.66 -16.87
CA GLN A 369 -19.12 -68.91 -16.33
C GLN A 369 -19.32 -69.40 -14.88
N ASN A 370 -20.17 -68.67 -14.11
CA ASN A 370 -21.31 -69.30 -13.43
C ASN A 370 -22.42 -68.31 -13.04
N THR A 371 -23.64 -68.68 -13.40
CA THR A 371 -24.93 -68.01 -13.22
C THR A 371 -25.26 -67.66 -11.76
N GLN A 372 -25.65 -66.40 -11.48
CA GLN A 372 -26.34 -66.03 -10.23
C GLN A 372 -27.82 -65.75 -10.47
N GLN A 373 -28.64 -66.47 -9.71
CA GLN A 373 -30.09 -66.29 -9.59
C GLN A 373 -30.42 -64.90 -9.05
N ARG A 374 -31.21 -64.14 -9.81
CA ARG A 374 -31.79 -62.85 -9.43
C ARG A 374 -32.96 -63.06 -8.46
N SER A 375 -32.78 -62.68 -7.20
CA SER A 375 -33.86 -62.38 -6.26
C SER A 375 -34.42 -60.99 -6.56
N LYS A 376 -35.71 -60.92 -6.96
CA LYS A 376 -36.46 -59.67 -7.10
C LYS A 376 -36.79 -59.13 -5.69
N GLY A 377 -35.90 -58.31 -5.13
CA GLY A 377 -36.17 -57.52 -3.93
C GLY A 377 -36.71 -56.13 -4.28
N ASN A 378 -37.85 -55.75 -3.70
CA ASN A 378 -38.58 -54.51 -3.95
C ASN A 378 -37.75 -53.24 -3.69
N VAL A 379 -37.07 -52.73 -4.72
CA VAL A 379 -36.33 -51.46 -4.75
C VAL A 379 -37.22 -50.28 -4.36
N LEU A 380 -38.50 -50.34 -4.72
CA LEU A 380 -39.48 -49.29 -4.44
C LEU A 380 -39.71 -49.06 -2.93
N GLY A 381 -39.64 -50.12 -2.11
CA GLY A 381 -39.81 -50.01 -0.66
C GLY A 381 -38.65 -49.29 0.03
N LYS A 382 -37.43 -49.45 -0.47
CA LYS A 382 -36.23 -48.78 0.08
C LYS A 382 -36.27 -47.27 -0.23
N ILE A 383 -36.70 -46.91 -1.42
CA ILE A 383 -36.86 -45.50 -1.82
C ILE A 383 -37.97 -44.83 -0.99
N LEU A 384 -39.09 -45.51 -0.77
CA LEU A 384 -40.18 -44.98 0.05
C LEU A 384 -39.75 -44.77 1.51
N SER A 385 -38.96 -45.69 2.07
CA SER A 385 -38.44 -45.55 3.44
C SER A 385 -37.48 -44.38 3.57
N ALA A 386 -36.61 -44.15 2.57
CA ALA A 386 -35.66 -43.03 2.60
C ALA A 386 -36.37 -41.67 2.54
N LEU A 387 -37.41 -41.55 1.71
CA LEU A 387 -38.25 -40.36 1.65
C LEU A 387 -38.98 -40.08 2.97
N LEU A 388 -39.48 -41.13 3.64
CA LEU A 388 -40.15 -40.99 4.93
C LEU A 388 -39.20 -40.41 6.00
N PHE A 389 -37.95 -40.89 6.07
CA PHE A 389 -36.95 -40.37 7.03
C PHE A 389 -36.55 -38.93 6.74
N LEU A 390 -36.49 -38.53 5.46
CA LEU A 390 -36.15 -37.16 5.07
C LEU A 390 -37.25 -36.17 5.49
N VAL A 391 -38.52 -36.54 5.30
CA VAL A 391 -39.67 -35.72 5.73
C VAL A 391 -39.73 -35.63 7.26
N LEU A 392 -39.48 -36.72 7.98
CA LEU A 392 -39.41 -36.73 9.45
C LEU A 392 -38.28 -35.83 9.97
N GLY A 393 -37.10 -35.88 9.35
CA GLY A 393 -35.96 -35.03 9.71
C GLY A 393 -36.25 -33.54 9.49
N ALA A 394 -36.85 -33.19 8.35
CA ALA A 394 -37.24 -31.82 8.05
C ALA A 394 -38.30 -31.28 9.04
N GLY A 395 -39.28 -32.11 9.41
CA GLY A 395 -40.30 -31.76 10.39
C GLY A 395 -39.74 -31.50 11.79
N LEU A 396 -38.82 -32.35 12.25
CA LEU A 396 -38.13 -32.15 13.53
C LEU A 396 -37.24 -30.91 13.53
N GLY A 397 -36.52 -30.66 12.43
CA GLY A 397 -35.68 -29.46 12.27
C GLY A 397 -36.50 -28.16 12.28
N ALA A 398 -37.61 -28.12 11.55
CA ALA A 398 -38.51 -26.97 11.55
C ALA A 398 -39.16 -26.73 12.92
N GLY A 399 -39.55 -27.79 13.62
CA GLY A 399 -40.08 -27.70 14.98
C GLY A 399 -39.06 -27.17 16.00
N GLY A 400 -37.81 -27.63 15.91
CA GLY A 400 -36.71 -27.12 16.74
C GLY A 400 -36.40 -25.65 16.48
N TYR A 401 -36.38 -25.24 15.20
CA TYR A 401 -36.19 -23.85 14.80
C TYR A 401 -37.32 -22.94 15.32
N TYR A 402 -38.58 -23.37 15.17
CA TYR A 402 -39.74 -22.60 15.63
C TYR A 402 -39.73 -22.38 17.15
N LEU A 403 -39.34 -23.40 17.93
CA LEU A 403 -39.23 -23.27 19.39
C LEU A 403 -38.05 -22.39 19.81
N TRP A 404 -36.95 -22.37 19.04
CA TRP A 404 -35.80 -21.49 19.29
C TRP A 404 -36.17 -20.01 19.10
N LEU A 405 -36.91 -19.67 18.02
CA LEU A 405 -37.37 -18.29 17.78
C LEU A 405 -38.31 -17.77 18.87
N GLN A 406 -39.15 -18.63 19.45
CA GLN A 406 -40.07 -18.21 20.51
C GLN A 406 -39.38 -17.93 21.86
N ASN A 407 -38.19 -18.51 22.10
CA ASN A 407 -37.47 -18.37 23.37
C ASN A 407 -36.34 -17.32 23.35
N THR A 408 -35.98 -16.76 22.20
CA THR A 408 -35.06 -15.61 22.12
C THR A 408 -35.79 -14.32 22.48
N LYS A 409 -35.73 -13.93 23.76
CA LYS A 409 -36.03 -12.55 24.15
C LYS A 409 -34.91 -11.65 23.63
N LEU A 410 -35.22 -10.76 22.69
CA LEU A 410 -34.35 -9.65 22.30
C LEU A 410 -34.09 -8.79 23.53
N ALA A 411 -32.83 -8.74 23.98
CA ALA A 411 -32.42 -7.77 24.99
C ALA A 411 -32.62 -6.36 24.42
N GLU A 412 -33.31 -5.50 25.17
CA GLU A 412 -33.42 -4.08 24.81
C GLU A 412 -32.01 -3.48 24.80
N VAL A 413 -31.62 -2.96 23.63
CA VAL A 413 -30.34 -2.28 23.43
C VAL A 413 -30.43 -0.92 24.12
N PRO A 414 -29.58 -0.63 25.13
CA PRO A 414 -29.56 0.71 25.71
C PRO A 414 -29.13 1.73 24.64
N PRO A 415 -29.63 2.97 24.68
CA PRO A 415 -29.31 3.97 23.67
C PRO A 415 -27.79 4.21 23.60
N VAL A 416 -27.27 4.20 22.37
CA VAL A 416 -25.85 4.41 22.05
C VAL A 416 -25.40 5.76 22.63
N PRO A 417 -24.36 5.81 23.49
CA PRO A 417 -23.76 7.08 23.87
C PRO A 417 -23.21 7.73 22.61
N GLN A 418 -23.55 9.00 22.36
CA GLN A 418 -22.94 9.78 21.29
C GLN A 418 -21.42 9.81 21.52
N ILE A 419 -20.67 9.09 20.69
CA ILE A 419 -19.22 9.20 20.65
C ILE A 419 -18.91 10.55 20.00
N GLN A 420 -18.76 11.58 20.83
CA GLN A 420 -17.92 12.72 20.46
C GLN A 420 -16.52 12.15 20.24
N ALA A 421 -15.88 12.50 19.12
CA ALA A 421 -14.49 12.15 18.87
C ALA A 421 -13.69 12.49 20.12
N GLN A 422 -13.22 11.45 20.82
CA GLN A 422 -12.36 11.68 21.97
C GLN A 422 -11.12 12.35 21.40
N ASN A 423 -10.85 13.59 21.80
CA ASN A 423 -9.50 14.13 21.76
C ASN A 423 -8.66 13.11 22.53
N ILE A 424 -7.93 12.25 21.83
CA ILE A 424 -6.92 11.41 22.46
C ILE A 424 -5.92 12.44 23.02
N PRO A 425 -5.83 12.60 24.35
CA PRO A 425 -4.91 13.57 24.92
C PRO A 425 -3.51 13.14 24.50
N PHE A 426 -2.73 14.08 23.93
CA PHE A 426 -1.33 13.83 23.63
C PHE A 426 -0.63 13.39 24.92
N THR A 427 0.34 12.49 24.79
CA THR A 427 1.16 12.16 25.97
C THR A 427 1.90 13.42 26.43
N THR A 428 2.19 13.54 27.73
CA THR A 428 2.97 14.67 28.26
C THR A 428 4.29 14.86 27.48
N PHE A 429 4.90 13.76 27.04
CA PHE A 429 6.09 13.76 26.19
C PHE A 429 5.85 14.41 24.82
N GLU A 430 4.76 14.04 24.12
CA GLU A 430 4.43 14.62 22.81
C GLU A 430 4.10 16.12 22.90
N GLU A 431 3.44 16.54 23.98
CA GLU A 431 3.16 17.95 24.25
C GLU A 431 4.46 18.73 24.49
N ASN A 432 5.37 18.18 25.31
CA ASN A 432 6.70 18.75 25.55
C ASN A 432 7.51 18.85 24.26
N ARG A 433 7.52 17.80 23.44
CA ARG A 433 8.21 17.77 22.14
C ARG A 433 7.69 18.83 21.19
N ARG A 434 6.37 18.98 21.08
CA ARG A 434 5.74 20.03 20.25
C ARG A 434 6.04 21.44 20.76
N SER A 435 6.13 21.62 22.07
CA SER A 435 6.53 22.90 22.67
C SER A 435 7.96 23.27 22.26
N VAL A 436 8.88 22.29 22.26
CA VAL A 436 10.26 22.44 21.76
C VAL A 436 10.28 22.81 20.28
N ASP A 437 9.52 22.09 19.45
CA ASP A 437 9.46 22.33 18.00
C ASP A 437 8.97 23.74 17.66
N LYS A 438 8.04 24.27 18.47
CA LYS A 438 7.48 25.61 18.28
C LYS A 438 8.46 26.72 18.61
N ASN A 439 9.23 26.59 19.70
CA ASN A 439 10.13 27.63 20.20
C ASN A 439 11.44 27.04 20.76
N PRO A 440 12.33 26.49 19.93
CA PRO A 440 13.51 25.78 20.40
C PRO A 440 14.52 26.69 21.11
N GLU A 441 14.67 27.95 20.70
CA GLU A 441 15.57 28.91 21.38
C GLU A 441 15.12 29.23 22.81
N GLN A 442 13.82 29.44 23.01
CA GLN A 442 13.24 29.69 24.34
C GLN A 442 13.40 28.46 25.24
N TYR A 443 13.26 27.26 24.67
CA TYR A 443 13.47 26.02 25.41
C TYR A 443 14.94 25.90 25.86
N ILE A 444 15.91 26.15 24.98
CA ILE A 444 17.34 26.14 25.34
C ILE A 444 17.62 27.13 26.48
N PHE A 445 17.08 28.35 26.42
CA PHE A 445 17.29 29.36 27.47
C PHE A 445 16.72 28.93 28.84
N THR A 446 15.59 28.22 28.84
CA THR A 446 14.90 27.83 30.08
C THR A 446 15.38 26.48 30.65
N ALA A 447 15.84 25.57 29.79
CA ALA A 447 16.24 24.20 30.11
C ALA A 447 17.76 24.03 30.31
N ALA A 448 18.60 24.98 29.87
CA ALA A 448 20.05 24.92 30.08
C ALA A 448 20.40 24.73 31.57
N GLY A 449 20.98 23.57 31.90
CA GLY A 449 21.40 23.21 33.26
C GLY A 449 20.31 22.59 34.15
N LYS A 450 19.11 22.30 33.61
CA LYS A 450 17.99 21.67 34.36
C LYS A 450 17.61 20.27 33.86
N ALA A 451 18.30 19.75 32.85
CA ALA A 451 18.02 18.41 32.33
C ALA A 451 18.54 17.33 33.30
N GLU A 452 17.65 16.44 33.74
CA GLU A 452 17.97 15.42 34.74
C GLU A 452 17.79 14.00 34.18
N ASN A 453 16.68 13.76 33.47
CA ASN A 453 16.29 12.44 32.96
C ASN A 453 16.49 12.29 31.43
N ALA A 454 16.23 11.09 30.90
CA ALA A 454 16.44 10.79 29.48
C ALA A 454 15.55 11.66 28.55
N GLU A 455 14.31 11.95 28.96
CA GLU A 455 13.38 12.81 28.23
C GLU A 455 13.91 14.25 28.14
N ASP A 456 14.38 14.82 29.25
CA ASP A 456 14.90 16.19 29.29
C ASP A 456 16.12 16.36 28.36
N PHE A 457 17.04 15.39 28.38
CA PHE A 457 18.22 15.41 27.51
C PHE A 457 17.84 15.23 26.04
N TYR A 458 16.81 14.44 25.73
CA TYR A 458 16.30 14.33 24.38
C TYR A 458 15.69 15.64 23.89
N LEU A 459 14.81 16.26 24.69
CA LEU A 459 14.17 17.53 24.35
C LEU A 459 15.19 18.66 24.17
N LEU A 460 16.21 18.70 25.03
CA LEU A 460 17.33 19.62 24.89
C LEU A 460 18.15 19.36 23.61
N GLY A 461 18.43 18.10 23.29
CA GLY A 461 19.10 17.71 22.06
C GLY A 461 18.32 18.10 20.81
N ARG A 462 17.00 17.93 20.84
CA ARG A 462 16.08 18.33 19.75
C ARG A 462 16.07 19.84 19.55
N ALA A 463 16.03 20.61 20.63
CA ALA A 463 16.11 22.07 20.55
C ALA A 463 17.44 22.54 19.94
N TYR A 464 18.56 21.91 20.32
CA TYR A 464 19.88 22.19 19.71
C TYR A 464 19.93 21.80 18.23
N LEU A 465 19.36 20.66 17.86
CA LEU A 465 19.31 20.20 16.48
C LEU A 465 18.50 21.17 15.60
N LEU A 466 17.33 21.62 16.08
CA LEU A 466 16.50 22.60 15.38
C LEU A 466 17.19 23.96 15.23
N THR A 467 17.99 24.38 16.22
CA THR A 467 18.76 25.64 16.14
C THR A 467 20.09 25.51 15.39
N GLY A 468 20.39 24.34 14.81
CA GLY A 468 21.62 24.10 14.04
C GLY A 468 22.88 23.90 14.90
N LYS A 469 22.73 23.79 16.23
CA LYS A 469 23.81 23.52 17.19
C LYS A 469 24.07 22.01 17.30
N THR A 470 24.57 21.43 16.22
CA THR A 470 24.62 19.97 16.03
C THR A 470 25.60 19.26 16.95
N SER A 471 26.68 19.94 17.37
CA SER A 471 27.64 19.40 18.33
C SER A 471 27.02 19.26 19.73
N GLU A 472 26.30 20.29 20.16
CA GLU A 472 25.57 20.32 21.43
C GLU A 472 24.39 19.34 21.43
N ALA A 473 23.69 19.23 20.28
CA ALA A 473 22.65 18.25 20.08
C ALA A 473 23.17 16.81 20.26
N LEU A 474 24.31 16.49 19.64
CA LEU A 474 24.90 15.16 19.73
C LEU A 474 25.31 14.80 21.17
N VAL A 475 25.83 15.76 21.93
CA VAL A 475 26.17 15.56 23.35
C VAL A 475 24.91 15.27 24.16
N ALA A 476 23.85 16.05 23.96
CA ALA A 476 22.59 15.87 24.67
C ALA A 476 21.91 14.52 24.32
N PHE A 477 21.90 14.10 23.06
CA PHE A 477 21.33 12.80 22.66
C PHE A 477 22.13 11.61 23.19
N LYS A 478 23.46 11.71 23.27
CA LYS A 478 24.29 10.67 23.92
C LYS A 478 23.94 10.56 25.41
N GLU A 479 23.71 11.69 26.07
CA GLU A 479 23.36 11.71 27.49
C GLU A 479 21.95 11.17 27.75
N ALA A 480 21.01 11.45 26.84
CA ALA A 480 19.67 10.85 26.83
C ALA A 480 19.75 9.32 26.66
N LYS A 481 20.53 8.83 25.68
CA LYS A 481 20.74 7.39 25.44
C LYS A 481 21.33 6.68 26.65
N ASN A 482 22.32 7.29 27.31
CA ASN A 482 22.96 6.71 28.49
C ASN A 482 21.99 6.56 29.68
N ARG A 483 21.05 7.50 29.84
CA ARG A 483 20.04 7.49 30.91
C ARG A 483 18.86 6.59 30.62
N LEU A 484 18.53 6.40 29.34
CA LEU A 484 17.47 5.49 28.92
C LEU A 484 17.75 4.04 29.34
N ALA A 485 19.02 3.65 29.44
CA ALA A 485 19.44 2.34 29.95
C ALA A 485 19.26 2.18 31.48
N GLN A 486 18.94 3.26 32.21
CA GLN A 486 18.94 3.30 33.68
C GLN A 486 17.53 3.50 34.28
N THR A 487 16.49 3.71 33.48
CA THR A 487 15.12 4.02 33.95
C THR A 487 14.07 3.06 33.37
N SER A 488 12.97 2.84 34.10
CA SER A 488 11.79 2.05 33.67
C SER A 488 10.61 2.96 33.32
N GLU A 489 10.79 3.88 32.38
CA GLU A 489 9.73 4.81 31.99
C GLU A 489 8.76 4.20 30.96
N VAL A 490 7.48 4.57 31.08
CA VAL A 490 6.37 4.09 30.25
C VAL A 490 6.57 4.41 28.75
N ASN A 491 7.41 5.40 28.43
CA ASN A 491 7.68 5.87 27.07
C ASN A 491 9.05 5.46 26.51
N ASN A 492 9.77 4.54 27.19
CA ASN A 492 11.16 4.20 26.83
C ASN A 492 11.34 3.75 25.37
N ALA A 493 10.39 3.02 24.78
CA ALA A 493 10.50 2.55 23.40
C ALA A 493 10.38 3.70 22.39
N VAL A 494 9.43 4.63 22.61
CA VAL A 494 9.23 5.80 21.76
C VAL A 494 10.44 6.73 21.86
N LEU A 495 10.88 7.01 23.09
CA LEU A 495 12.03 7.86 23.35
C LEU A 495 13.34 7.28 22.77
N ALA A 496 13.54 5.96 22.86
CA ALA A 496 14.70 5.28 22.27
C ALA A 496 14.76 5.43 20.75
N ASN A 497 13.62 5.23 20.06
CA ASN A 497 13.52 5.40 18.62
C ASN A 497 13.82 6.85 18.20
N GLU A 498 13.23 7.82 18.90
CA GLU A 498 13.42 9.24 18.65
C GLU A 498 14.88 9.71 18.86
N ILE A 499 15.56 9.21 19.89
CA ILE A 499 17.00 9.45 20.10
C ILE A 499 17.82 8.83 18.97
N ALA A 500 17.52 7.60 18.56
CA ALA A 500 18.24 6.91 17.49
C ALA A 500 18.12 7.65 16.15
N MET A 501 16.90 8.05 15.76
CA MET A 501 16.67 8.85 14.56
C MET A 501 17.43 10.17 14.61
N SER A 502 17.38 10.90 15.73
CA SER A 502 18.04 12.20 15.87
C SER A 502 19.58 12.09 15.77
N MET A 503 20.17 11.04 16.34
CA MET A 503 21.60 10.77 16.19
C MET A 503 21.96 10.35 14.76
N ALA A 504 21.11 9.58 14.08
CA ALA A 504 21.32 9.19 12.70
C ALA A 504 21.33 10.39 11.75
N ILE A 505 20.41 11.36 11.97
CA ILE A 505 20.37 12.63 11.24
C ILE A 505 21.69 13.39 11.39
N ILE A 506 22.22 13.50 12.62
CA ILE A 506 23.48 14.23 12.87
C ILE A 506 24.70 13.54 12.26
N ASN A 507 24.75 12.20 12.31
CA ASN A 507 25.92 11.45 11.85
C ASN A 507 25.97 11.26 10.33
N ASN A 508 24.90 11.57 9.61
CA ASN A 508 24.82 11.45 8.15
C ASN A 508 24.73 12.85 7.50
N PRO A 509 25.78 13.31 6.79
CA PRO A 509 25.79 14.63 6.15
C PRO A 509 24.66 14.86 5.15
N THR A 510 24.18 13.81 4.48
CA THR A 510 23.05 13.89 3.55
C THR A 510 21.74 14.07 4.30
N ALA A 511 21.50 13.26 5.34
CA ALA A 511 20.31 13.39 6.18
C ALA A 511 20.27 14.73 6.92
N GLN A 512 21.43 15.23 7.36
CA GLN A 512 21.56 16.54 7.98
C GLN A 512 21.20 17.67 6.99
N LYS A 513 21.67 17.58 5.75
CA LYS A 513 21.34 18.54 4.69
C LYS A 513 19.84 18.54 4.37
N GLU A 514 19.22 17.37 4.28
CA GLU A 514 17.77 17.24 4.07
C GLU A 514 16.96 17.78 5.26
N PHE A 515 17.40 17.49 6.48
CA PHE A 515 16.80 18.03 7.70
C PHE A 515 16.87 19.57 7.74
N ASP A 516 18.02 20.15 7.39
CA ASP A 516 18.19 21.61 7.34
C ASP A 516 17.33 22.27 6.24
N LEU A 517 17.16 21.60 5.09
CA LEU A 517 16.27 22.05 4.02
C LEU A 517 14.79 22.02 4.46
N ASN A 518 14.35 20.94 5.09
CA ASN A 518 12.99 20.79 5.60
C ASN A 518 12.68 21.79 6.71
N LYS A 519 13.65 22.05 7.60
CA LYS A 519 13.57 23.10 8.60
C LYS A 519 13.36 24.48 7.97
N ALA A 520 14.17 24.84 6.97
CA ALA A 520 14.05 26.14 6.28
C ALA A 520 12.65 26.31 5.64
N ASN A 521 12.13 25.25 5.04
CA ASN A 521 10.80 25.23 4.42
C ASN A 521 9.67 25.38 5.47
N ALA A 522 9.81 24.76 6.65
CA ALA A 522 8.86 24.89 7.75
C ALA A 522 8.80 26.32 8.31
N TYR A 523 9.95 27.00 8.46
CA TYR A 523 10.00 28.40 8.91
C TYR A 523 9.43 29.38 7.88
N THR A 524 9.61 29.14 6.58
CA THR A 524 9.00 29.97 5.52
C THR A 524 7.48 29.87 5.46
N GLN A 525 6.88 28.75 5.90
CA GLN A 525 5.42 28.62 5.97
C GLN A 525 4.81 29.28 7.22
N THR A 526 5.55 29.40 8.32
CA THR A 526 5.08 30.10 9.53
C THR A 526 5.12 31.62 9.41
N ASP A 527 6.09 32.18 8.67
CA ASP A 527 6.17 33.64 8.46
C ASP A 527 5.13 34.17 7.45
N GLY A 528 4.67 33.32 6.51
CA GLY A 528 3.59 33.65 5.59
C GLY A 528 2.20 33.73 6.25
N ASN A 529 2.04 33.21 7.47
CA ASN A 529 0.76 33.13 8.18
C ASN A 529 0.63 34.13 9.35
N MET A 530 1.61 35.05 9.53
CA MET A 530 1.57 36.13 10.52
C MET A 530 1.22 37.52 9.93
N GLN A 531 0.50 37.59 8.79
CA GLN A 531 -0.03 38.86 8.29
C GLN A 531 -1.56 38.95 8.18
N SER A 532 -2.32 37.99 8.70
CA SER A 532 -3.79 38.10 8.70
C SER A 532 -4.42 37.64 10.01
N ASN A 533 -4.15 38.35 11.10
CA ASN A 533 -5.14 38.60 12.15
C ASN A 533 -4.61 39.57 13.21
N SER A 534 -4.88 40.87 13.04
CA SER A 534 -4.90 41.82 14.14
C SER A 534 -5.97 42.88 13.91
N ASN A 535 -7.22 42.52 14.20
CA ASN A 535 -8.27 43.48 14.52
C ASN A 535 -8.52 43.43 16.02
N VAL A 536 -7.76 44.22 16.79
CA VAL A 536 -8.09 44.62 18.17
C VAL A 536 -7.65 46.08 18.32
N PRO A 537 -8.49 46.96 18.89
CA PRO A 537 -8.28 48.41 18.82
C PRO A 537 -7.16 48.90 19.73
N VAL A 538 -6.44 49.88 19.20
CA VAL A 538 -5.43 50.69 19.90
C VAL A 538 -6.10 51.51 21.00
N SER A 539 -5.66 51.33 22.25
CA SER A 539 -5.77 52.33 23.30
C SER A 539 -4.37 52.68 23.80
N ASN A 540 -4.02 53.96 23.65
CA ASN A 540 -2.90 54.63 24.30
C ASN A 540 -2.87 54.32 25.81
N THR A 541 -1.69 54.25 26.43
CA THR A 541 -1.12 55.34 27.26
C THR A 541 0.23 54.90 27.88
N LEU A 542 1.16 55.87 27.93
CA LEU A 542 2.24 56.11 28.90
C LEU A 542 3.71 55.85 28.51
N GLN A 543 4.41 56.99 28.55
CA GLN A 543 5.79 57.32 28.27
C GLN A 543 6.76 56.93 29.40
N MET A 544 8.05 57.13 29.08
CA MET A 544 9.23 57.31 29.95
C MET A 544 9.90 55.99 30.36
N SER A 545 11.21 55.80 30.28
CA SER A 545 12.35 56.70 30.07
C SER A 545 13.60 55.88 29.74
N ASN A 546 14.49 56.43 28.90
CA ASN A 546 15.91 56.08 28.87
C ASN A 546 16.52 56.17 30.28
N GLN A 547 17.35 55.20 30.67
CA GLN A 547 18.65 55.47 31.32
C GLN A 547 19.52 54.21 31.45
N GLN A 548 20.72 54.33 30.85
CA GLN A 548 22.05 53.82 31.23
C GLN A 548 22.13 52.77 32.36
N PHE A 549 22.76 51.61 32.11
CA PHE A 549 24.22 51.40 32.21
C PHE A 549 24.62 50.10 31.51
#